data_AF-D8TLS3-F1
#
_entry.id   AF-D8TLS3-F1
#
_cell.length_a   1.000
_cell.length_b   1.000
_cell.length_c   1.000
_cell.angle_alpha   90.00
_cell.angle_beta   90.00
_cell.angle_gamma   90.00
#
_symmetry.space_group_name_H-M   'P 1'
#
loop_
_entity.id
_entity.type
_entity.pdbx_description
1 polymer ?
#
loop_
_entity_poly.entity_id
_entity_poly.type
_entity_poly.pdbx_seq_one_letter_code
_entity_poly.pdbx_strand_id
1 'polypeptide(L)'
;MASTRLLVLCLAAALVCVAAAKANVRLTDKLVELIKKKQLEGIVEELQRDGMDVNQPDSKGRLPLVEAVRSKELKYVDAMLQYGALAKSKDPASGATPIHVAFQQNLLQISKLLLQYGADLNVEDKSSKKARDYASNKELRDLVAAYDNNGAMAFEDPPGTWTRQDKGAKEEYWFNSKTGESRWNVPPSCAWQRVDVQGHPIKYINAITGQEVKTVPPSLAWVKVRSNNQEMYYNFIANISQVEVPQEVPEDTLADIDKNVNARWHNEKTGEFSWTDPTYNSVWRELVDEETGNPYWYNIESGESVWEMPADMEWTKVPDEETGVVNFASGPLSRGSPCSPLLEGHPNPSPHPTSECIRWVRQLTTSIQPNLADQRRINLVPGQLAS
;
A
#
# COMPACT_ATOMS: atom_id res chain seq x y z
N MET A 1 16.13 29.55 -39.21
CA MET A 1 15.93 28.11 -39.50
C MET A 1 15.75 27.23 -38.26
N ALA A 2 16.41 27.50 -37.13
CA ALA A 2 16.21 26.74 -35.89
C ALA A 2 14.81 26.95 -35.25
N SER A 3 14.33 28.20 -35.22
CA SER A 3 13.02 28.57 -34.64
C SER A 3 11.83 27.92 -35.36
N THR A 4 11.86 27.82 -36.70
CA THR A 4 10.80 27.18 -37.48
C THR A 4 10.79 25.66 -37.32
N ARG A 5 11.96 25.01 -37.17
CA ARG A 5 12.05 23.58 -36.87
C ARG A 5 11.53 23.23 -35.48
N LEU A 6 11.81 24.07 -34.49
CA LEU A 6 11.29 23.90 -33.13
C LEU A 6 9.76 24.03 -33.09
N LEU A 7 9.20 25.03 -33.80
CA LEU A 7 7.75 25.24 -33.90
C LEU A 7 7.04 24.08 -34.59
N VAL A 8 7.61 23.54 -35.67
CA VAL A 8 7.06 22.36 -36.37
C VAL A 8 7.12 21.11 -35.51
N LEU A 9 8.21 20.90 -34.75
CA LEU A 9 8.32 19.78 -33.80
C LEU A 9 7.32 19.90 -32.64
N CYS A 10 7.12 21.10 -32.08
CA CYS A 10 6.11 21.33 -31.05
C CYS A 10 4.68 21.12 -31.56
N LEU A 11 4.37 21.57 -32.79
CA LEU A 11 3.06 21.34 -33.40
C LEU A 11 2.82 19.86 -33.72
N ALA A 12 3.85 19.14 -34.19
CA ALA A 12 3.77 17.70 -34.43
C ALA A 12 3.57 16.93 -33.11
N ALA A 13 4.31 17.26 -32.06
CA ALA A 13 4.13 16.68 -30.73
C ALA A 13 2.73 16.96 -30.17
N ALA A 14 2.23 18.19 -30.29
CA ALA A 14 0.88 18.55 -29.87
C ALA A 14 -0.21 17.76 -30.63
N LEU A 15 -0.05 17.58 -31.95
CA LEU A 15 -0.97 16.78 -32.75
C LEU A 15 -0.95 15.29 -32.36
N VAL A 16 0.24 14.73 -32.08
CA VAL A 16 0.39 13.36 -31.58
C VAL A 16 -0.27 13.20 -30.21
N CYS A 17 -0.07 14.14 -29.28
CA CYS A 17 -0.74 14.14 -27.98
C CYS A 17 -2.27 14.22 -28.10
N VAL A 18 -2.80 15.07 -28.99
CA VAL A 18 -4.25 15.18 -29.22
C VAL A 18 -4.82 13.91 -29.86
N ALA A 19 -4.09 13.28 -30.79
CA ALA A 19 -4.51 12.01 -31.39
C ALA A 19 -4.51 10.86 -30.36
N ALA A 20 -3.49 10.80 -29.50
CA ALA A 20 -3.41 9.84 -28.41
C ALA A 20 -4.55 10.03 -27.40
N ALA A 21 -4.84 11.27 -26.99
CA ALA A 21 -5.97 11.57 -26.11
C ALA A 21 -7.32 11.18 -26.73
N LYS A 22 -7.54 11.47 -28.02
CA LYS A 22 -8.77 11.06 -28.73
C LYS A 22 -8.89 9.55 -28.90
N ALA A 23 -7.78 8.85 -29.16
CA ALA A 23 -7.77 7.39 -29.21
C ALA A 23 -8.16 6.81 -27.86
N ASN A 24 -7.59 7.35 -26.78
CA ASN A 24 -7.87 6.93 -25.42
C ASN A 24 -9.35 7.10 -25.05
N VAL A 25 -9.95 8.26 -25.34
CA VAL A 25 -11.40 8.48 -25.13
C VAL A 25 -12.26 7.41 -25.80
N ARG A 26 -11.89 6.94 -27.01
CA ARG A 26 -12.63 5.84 -27.69
C ARG A 26 -12.46 4.49 -26.97
N LEU A 27 -11.27 4.22 -26.44
CA LEU A 27 -11.02 3.02 -25.64
C LEU A 27 -11.84 3.08 -24.35
N THR A 28 -11.85 4.23 -23.67
CA THR A 28 -12.66 4.49 -22.49
C THR A 28 -14.17 4.35 -22.77
N ASP A 29 -14.67 4.89 -23.89
CA ASP A 29 -16.08 4.75 -24.29
C ASP A 29 -16.47 3.27 -24.40
N LYS A 30 -15.62 2.45 -25.05
CA LYS A 30 -15.81 1.01 -25.18
C LYS A 30 -15.77 0.32 -23.83
N LEU A 31 -14.78 0.65 -22.99
CA LEU A 31 -14.66 0.13 -21.63
C LEU A 31 -15.93 0.38 -20.81
N VAL A 32 -16.44 1.62 -20.83
CA VAL A 32 -17.67 2.01 -20.12
C VAL A 32 -18.90 1.27 -20.68
N GLU A 33 -18.97 1.02 -21.98
CA GLU A 33 -20.02 0.19 -22.56
C GLU A 33 -19.97 -1.27 -22.07
N LEU A 34 -18.78 -1.85 -21.98
CA LEU A 34 -18.57 -3.23 -21.50
C LEU A 34 -18.95 -3.39 -20.02
N ILE A 35 -18.67 -2.38 -19.18
CA ILE A 35 -19.14 -2.34 -17.78
C ILE A 35 -20.66 -2.40 -17.71
N LYS A 36 -21.35 -1.59 -18.52
CA LYS A 36 -22.82 -1.56 -18.56
C LYS A 36 -23.39 -2.90 -19.02
N LYS A 37 -22.73 -3.53 -19.99
CA LYS A 37 -23.08 -4.87 -20.49
C LYS A 37 -22.67 -6.00 -19.53
N LYS A 38 -21.96 -5.69 -18.44
CA LYS A 38 -21.48 -6.65 -17.43
C LYS A 38 -20.56 -7.73 -17.99
N GLN A 39 -19.70 -7.39 -18.95
CA GLN A 39 -18.79 -8.33 -19.61
C GLN A 39 -17.38 -8.25 -19.02
N LEU A 40 -17.07 -9.09 -18.02
CA LEU A 40 -15.79 -9.06 -17.30
C LEU A 40 -14.58 -9.28 -18.21
N GLU A 41 -14.63 -10.31 -19.06
CA GLU A 41 -13.52 -10.68 -19.95
C GLU A 41 -13.16 -9.52 -20.88
N GLY A 42 -14.16 -8.92 -21.53
CA GLY A 42 -13.96 -7.75 -22.37
C GLY A 42 -13.43 -6.54 -21.61
N ILE A 43 -13.84 -6.34 -20.34
CA ILE A 43 -13.30 -5.27 -19.49
C ILE A 43 -11.80 -5.48 -19.28
N VAL A 44 -11.38 -6.70 -18.90
CA VAL A 44 -9.97 -7.02 -18.66
C VAL A 44 -9.14 -6.92 -19.95
N GLU A 45 -9.65 -7.43 -21.07
CA GLU A 45 -9.00 -7.29 -22.38
C GLU A 45 -8.79 -5.83 -22.77
N GLU A 46 -9.77 -4.97 -22.54
CA GLU A 46 -9.66 -3.55 -22.87
C GLU A 46 -8.71 -2.81 -21.91
N LEU A 47 -8.67 -3.19 -20.62
CA LEU A 47 -7.73 -2.66 -19.64
C LEU A 47 -6.28 -3.02 -19.94
N GLN A 48 -6.03 -4.18 -20.55
CA GLN A 48 -4.69 -4.64 -20.97
C GLN A 48 -4.21 -4.01 -22.27
N ARG A 49 -5.05 -3.23 -22.95
CA ARG A 49 -4.73 -2.70 -24.27
C ARG A 49 -3.70 -1.58 -24.19
N ASP A 50 -2.70 -1.64 -25.08
CA ASP A 50 -1.69 -0.59 -25.22
C ASP A 50 -2.32 0.80 -25.38
N GLY A 51 -1.86 1.74 -24.55
CA GLY A 51 -2.31 3.14 -24.56
C GLY A 51 -3.64 3.40 -23.86
N MET A 52 -4.23 2.40 -23.18
CA MET A 52 -5.36 2.61 -22.28
C MET A 52 -4.93 3.45 -21.07
N ASP A 53 -5.64 4.54 -20.80
CA ASP A 53 -5.61 5.21 -19.50
C ASP A 53 -6.94 4.98 -18.80
N VAL A 54 -6.93 4.15 -17.76
CA VAL A 54 -8.12 3.82 -16.97
C VAL A 54 -8.71 5.03 -16.24
N ASN A 55 -7.93 6.11 -16.06
CA ASN A 55 -8.35 7.33 -15.39
C ASN A 55 -8.89 8.39 -16.35
N GLN A 56 -8.76 8.18 -17.66
CA GLN A 56 -9.34 9.06 -18.66
C GLN A 56 -10.87 8.93 -18.62
N PRO A 57 -11.64 10.04 -18.57
CA PRO A 57 -13.09 9.99 -18.71
C PRO A 57 -13.52 9.72 -20.15
N ASP A 58 -14.71 9.11 -20.28
CA ASP A 58 -15.35 8.82 -21.57
C ASP A 58 -15.81 10.09 -22.29
N SER A 59 -16.35 9.96 -23.50
CA SER A 59 -16.85 11.09 -24.31
C SER A 59 -17.97 11.90 -23.63
N LYS A 60 -18.60 11.34 -22.60
CA LYS A 60 -19.65 11.99 -21.79
C LYS A 60 -19.11 12.54 -20.47
N GLY A 61 -17.79 12.52 -20.27
CA GLY A 61 -17.15 13.00 -19.05
C GLY A 61 -17.34 12.08 -17.85
N ARG A 62 -17.57 10.78 -18.08
CA ARG A 62 -17.77 9.78 -17.02
C ARG A 62 -16.49 9.00 -16.78
N LEU A 63 -16.10 8.85 -15.52
CA LEU A 63 -14.96 8.01 -15.17
C LEU A 63 -15.32 6.51 -15.18
N PRO A 64 -14.48 5.64 -15.79
CA PRO A 64 -14.71 4.19 -15.80
C PRO A 64 -14.94 3.60 -14.40
N LEU A 65 -14.10 3.98 -13.43
CA LEU A 65 -14.21 3.51 -12.04
C LEU A 65 -15.55 3.88 -11.40
N VAL A 66 -16.05 5.08 -11.67
CA VAL A 66 -17.35 5.52 -11.13
C VAL A 66 -18.50 4.73 -11.77
N GLU A 67 -18.40 4.40 -13.05
CA GLU A 67 -19.40 3.55 -13.70
C GLU A 67 -19.36 2.10 -13.16
N ALA A 68 -18.16 1.55 -12.89
CA ALA A 68 -18.03 0.24 -12.25
C ALA A 68 -18.66 0.23 -10.84
N VAL A 69 -18.56 1.32 -10.07
CA VAL A 69 -19.28 1.43 -8.79
C VAL A 69 -20.80 1.45 -9.02
N ARG A 70 -21.30 2.16 -10.03
CA ARG A 70 -22.75 2.19 -10.36
C ARG A 70 -23.30 0.83 -10.79
N SER A 71 -22.45 -0.06 -11.33
CA SER A 71 -22.89 -1.43 -11.67
C SER A 71 -23.11 -2.29 -10.43
N LYS A 72 -22.59 -1.88 -9.26
CA LYS A 72 -22.64 -2.58 -7.95
C LYS A 72 -21.88 -3.91 -7.91
N GLU A 73 -21.02 -4.15 -8.88
CA GLU A 73 -20.26 -5.39 -9.00
C GLU A 73 -18.84 -5.18 -8.49
N LEU A 74 -18.53 -5.74 -7.31
CA LEU A 74 -17.22 -5.58 -6.65
C LEU A 74 -16.05 -5.94 -7.59
N LYS A 75 -16.19 -7.03 -8.36
CA LYS A 75 -15.20 -7.52 -9.32
C LYS A 75 -14.79 -6.51 -10.39
N TYR A 76 -15.68 -5.60 -10.82
CA TYR A 76 -15.33 -4.59 -11.82
C TYR A 76 -14.56 -3.44 -11.20
N VAL A 77 -14.96 -3.06 -9.98
CA VAL A 77 -14.24 -2.04 -9.20
C VAL A 77 -12.83 -2.54 -8.88
N ASP A 78 -12.73 -3.78 -8.39
CA ASP A 78 -11.45 -4.41 -8.05
C ASP A 78 -10.53 -4.53 -9.26
N ALA A 79 -11.03 -5.03 -10.40
CA ALA A 79 -10.24 -5.09 -11.63
C ALA A 79 -9.73 -3.68 -12.01
N MET A 80 -10.57 -2.65 -12.01
CA MET A 80 -10.12 -1.31 -12.37
C MET A 80 -9.04 -0.76 -11.43
N LEU A 81 -9.20 -0.96 -10.12
CA LEU A 81 -8.21 -0.53 -9.14
C LEU A 81 -6.87 -1.26 -9.33
N GLN A 82 -6.91 -2.56 -9.62
CA GLN A 82 -5.71 -3.33 -9.94
C GLN A 82 -5.00 -2.81 -11.20
N TYR A 83 -5.74 -2.33 -12.22
CA TYR A 83 -5.16 -1.71 -13.42
C TYR A 83 -4.83 -0.22 -13.26
N GLY A 84 -4.74 0.29 -12.01
CA GLY A 84 -4.25 1.64 -11.72
C GLY A 84 -5.33 2.73 -11.73
N ALA A 85 -6.62 2.37 -11.61
CA ALA A 85 -7.67 3.36 -11.42
C ALA A 85 -7.51 4.06 -10.06
N LEU A 86 -7.57 5.38 -10.07
CA LEU A 86 -7.37 6.21 -8.90
C LEU A 86 -8.71 6.38 -8.16
N ALA A 87 -8.79 5.84 -6.94
CA ALA A 87 -10.00 5.92 -6.10
C ALA A 87 -10.39 7.35 -5.70
N LYS A 88 -9.44 8.28 -5.73
CA LYS A 88 -9.62 9.72 -5.42
C LYS A 88 -10.12 10.57 -6.60
N SER A 89 -10.20 10.00 -7.81
CA SER A 89 -10.57 10.76 -9.00
C SER A 89 -12.00 11.30 -8.91
N LYS A 90 -12.19 12.56 -9.32
CA LYS A 90 -13.50 13.21 -9.38
C LYS A 90 -14.10 13.06 -10.77
N ASP A 91 -15.31 12.52 -10.85
CA ASP A 91 -16.08 12.42 -12.08
C ASP A 91 -16.33 13.82 -12.65
N PRO A 92 -15.85 14.16 -13.86
CA PRO A 92 -16.02 15.49 -14.42
C PRO A 92 -17.49 15.93 -14.54
N ALA A 93 -18.40 15.00 -14.85
CA ALA A 93 -19.82 15.28 -15.03
C ALA A 93 -20.49 15.68 -13.70
N SER A 94 -20.31 14.91 -12.63
CA SER A 94 -21.00 15.12 -11.35
C SER A 94 -20.14 15.77 -10.24
N GLY A 95 -18.82 15.77 -10.39
CA GLY A 95 -17.85 16.09 -9.33
C GLY A 95 -17.73 15.04 -8.23
N ALA A 96 -18.52 13.97 -8.28
CA ALA A 96 -18.51 12.90 -7.31
C ALA A 96 -17.26 12.02 -7.47
N THR A 97 -16.66 11.60 -6.36
CA THR A 97 -15.65 10.53 -6.37
C THR A 97 -16.34 9.15 -6.33
N PRO A 98 -15.66 8.06 -6.70
CA PRO A 98 -16.18 6.70 -6.58
C PRO A 98 -16.84 6.41 -5.22
N ILE A 99 -16.27 6.90 -4.12
CA ILE A 99 -16.79 6.67 -2.77
C ILE A 99 -18.09 7.41 -2.46
N HIS A 100 -18.34 8.58 -3.07
CA HIS A 100 -19.65 9.25 -2.98
C HIS A 100 -20.75 8.34 -3.52
N VAL A 101 -20.53 7.77 -4.71
CA VAL A 101 -21.50 6.90 -5.36
C VAL A 101 -21.69 5.61 -4.55
N ALA A 102 -20.62 5.05 -3.99
CA ALA A 102 -20.70 3.87 -3.15
C ALA A 102 -21.54 4.12 -1.87
N PHE A 103 -21.36 5.27 -1.21
CA PHE A 103 -22.12 5.63 0.00
C PHE A 103 -23.58 5.94 -0.34
N GLN A 104 -23.84 6.71 -1.39
CA GLN A 104 -25.20 7.00 -1.87
C GLN A 104 -26.00 5.71 -2.17
N GLN A 105 -25.32 4.67 -2.66
CA GLN A 105 -25.94 3.39 -3.00
C GLN A 105 -25.84 2.33 -1.89
N ASN A 106 -25.30 2.68 -0.71
CA ASN A 106 -25.09 1.78 0.43
C ASN A 106 -24.25 0.53 0.11
N LEU A 107 -23.18 0.68 -0.68
CA LEU A 107 -22.31 -0.41 -1.13
C LEU A 107 -21.14 -0.60 -0.15
N LEU A 108 -21.36 -1.29 0.97
CA LEU A 108 -20.36 -1.45 2.04
C LEU A 108 -19.04 -2.06 1.56
N GLN A 109 -19.08 -3.17 0.82
CA GLN A 109 -17.86 -3.87 0.39
C GLN A 109 -17.05 -3.07 -0.62
N ILE A 110 -17.73 -2.41 -1.57
CA ILE A 110 -17.08 -1.50 -2.52
C ILE A 110 -16.50 -0.28 -1.79
N SER A 111 -17.19 0.22 -0.77
CA SER A 111 -16.69 1.33 0.06
C SER A 111 -15.42 0.97 0.79
N LYS A 112 -15.35 -0.23 1.41
CA LYS A 112 -14.13 -0.76 2.03
C LYS A 112 -12.97 -0.85 1.04
N LEU A 113 -13.22 -1.45 -0.13
CA LEU A 113 -12.21 -1.60 -1.17
C LEU A 113 -11.70 -0.24 -1.69
N LEU A 114 -12.58 0.74 -1.89
CA LEU A 114 -12.17 2.08 -2.30
C LEU A 114 -11.31 2.78 -1.24
N LEU A 115 -11.62 2.59 0.05
CA LEU A 115 -10.80 3.12 1.15
C LEU A 115 -9.43 2.45 1.24
N GLN A 116 -9.36 1.13 1.00
CA GLN A 116 -8.08 0.40 0.85
C GLN A 116 -7.21 0.98 -0.26
N TYR A 117 -7.83 1.51 -1.32
CA TYR A 117 -7.13 2.15 -2.43
C TYR A 117 -7.01 3.68 -2.30
N GLY A 118 -7.14 4.22 -1.08
CA GLY A 118 -6.88 5.64 -0.82
C GLY A 118 -8.00 6.60 -1.20
N ALA A 119 -9.26 6.15 -1.24
CA ALA A 119 -10.38 7.07 -1.34
C ALA A 119 -10.44 8.02 -0.13
N ASP A 120 -10.73 9.30 -0.39
CA ASP A 120 -10.91 10.32 0.64
C ASP A 120 -12.40 10.61 0.85
N LEU A 121 -12.82 10.55 2.12
CA LEU A 121 -14.18 10.79 2.56
C LEU A 121 -14.54 12.28 2.66
N ASN A 122 -13.55 13.17 2.58
CA ASN A 122 -13.69 14.61 2.81
C ASN A 122 -13.76 15.44 1.54
N VAL A 123 -13.52 14.84 0.37
CA VAL A 123 -13.68 15.52 -0.91
C VAL A 123 -15.14 15.91 -1.10
N GLU A 124 -15.39 17.15 -1.51
CA GLU A 124 -16.74 17.64 -1.81
C GLU A 124 -17.10 17.40 -3.29
N ASP A 125 -18.33 16.97 -3.54
CA ASP A 125 -18.92 16.93 -4.88
C ASP A 125 -19.40 18.32 -5.36
N LYS A 126 -20.05 18.40 -6.54
CA LYS A 126 -20.60 19.68 -7.04
C LYS A 126 -21.76 20.24 -6.20
N SER A 127 -22.32 19.44 -5.29
CA SER A 127 -23.38 19.85 -4.36
C SER A 127 -22.81 20.29 -3.01
N SER A 128 -21.48 20.43 -2.89
CA SER A 128 -20.77 20.72 -1.63
C SER A 128 -21.04 19.69 -0.53
N LYS A 129 -21.32 18.44 -0.91
CA LYS A 129 -21.48 17.33 0.02
C LYS A 129 -20.24 16.45 -0.02
N LYS A 130 -19.80 16.01 1.14
CA LYS A 130 -18.71 15.05 1.31
C LYS A 130 -19.24 13.63 1.19
N ALA A 131 -18.39 12.68 0.83
CA ALA A 131 -18.82 11.27 0.73
C ALA A 131 -19.43 10.77 2.06
N ARG A 132 -18.80 11.13 3.20
CA ARG A 132 -19.28 10.78 4.54
C ARG A 132 -20.69 11.32 4.87
N ASP A 133 -21.13 12.40 4.24
CA ASP A 133 -22.47 12.97 4.48
C ASP A 133 -23.58 12.06 3.93
N TYR A 134 -23.23 11.16 3.00
CA TYR A 134 -24.14 10.16 2.44
C TYR A 134 -24.22 8.87 3.28
N ALA A 135 -23.46 8.76 4.38
CA ALA A 135 -23.47 7.60 5.28
C ALA A 135 -24.78 7.50 6.08
N SER A 136 -25.81 6.94 5.44
CA SER A 136 -27.17 6.87 5.99
C SER A 136 -27.37 5.73 7.00
N ASN A 137 -26.73 4.58 6.78
CA ASN A 137 -26.93 3.37 7.58
C ASN A 137 -25.84 3.18 8.65
N LYS A 138 -26.08 2.26 9.60
CA LYS A 138 -25.14 1.99 10.70
C LYS A 138 -23.78 1.52 10.18
N GLU A 139 -23.77 0.61 9.20
CA GLU A 139 -22.53 0.00 8.69
C GLU A 139 -21.59 1.03 8.04
N LEU A 140 -22.11 1.97 7.27
CA LEU A 140 -21.33 3.07 6.69
C LEU A 140 -20.87 4.06 7.75
N ARG A 141 -21.66 4.31 8.80
CA ARG A 141 -21.22 5.15 9.93
C ARG A 141 -20.10 4.50 10.73
N ASP A 142 -20.20 3.19 10.96
CA ASP A 142 -19.13 2.41 11.59
C ASP A 142 -17.86 2.45 10.72
N LEU A 143 -18.01 2.39 9.39
CA LEU A 143 -16.90 2.55 8.43
C LEU A 143 -16.24 3.93 8.53
N VAL A 144 -17.04 5.00 8.60
CA VAL A 144 -16.53 6.38 8.79
C VAL A 144 -15.82 6.50 10.13
N ALA A 145 -16.38 5.95 11.21
CA ALA A 145 -15.74 5.97 12.52
C ALA A 145 -14.41 5.21 12.52
N ALA A 146 -14.31 4.07 11.82
CA ALA A 146 -13.04 3.35 11.65
C ALA A 146 -12.00 4.20 10.90
N TYR A 147 -12.42 4.88 9.83
CA TYR A 147 -11.57 5.82 9.08
C TYR A 147 -11.11 6.99 9.96
N ASP A 148 -12.00 7.59 10.76
CA ASP A 148 -11.65 8.74 11.60
C ASP A 148 -10.68 8.35 12.73
N ASN A 149 -10.75 7.11 13.23
CA ASN A 149 -9.86 6.62 14.28
C ASN A 149 -8.48 6.19 13.76
N ASN A 150 -8.41 5.52 12.61
CA ASN A 150 -7.19 4.85 12.15
C ASN A 150 -6.73 5.29 10.74
N GLY A 151 -7.45 6.22 10.10
CA GLY A 151 -7.11 6.75 8.78
C GLY A 151 -6.99 5.68 7.70
N ALA A 152 -5.93 5.78 6.90
CA ALA A 152 -5.59 4.83 5.85
C ALA A 152 -5.44 3.39 6.36
N MET A 153 -4.89 3.21 7.57
CA MET A 153 -4.56 1.89 8.12
C MET A 153 -5.78 1.09 8.56
N ALA A 154 -6.95 1.74 8.70
CA ALA A 154 -8.17 1.09 9.20
C ALA A 154 -8.67 -0.06 8.31
N PHE A 155 -8.24 -0.10 7.04
CA PHE A 155 -8.75 -1.01 6.03
C PHE A 155 -7.69 -1.94 5.46
N GLU A 156 -6.46 -1.87 5.96
CA GLU A 156 -5.37 -2.73 5.50
C GLU A 156 -5.58 -4.19 5.91
N ASP A 157 -5.06 -5.10 5.10
CA ASP A 157 -5.03 -6.52 5.47
C ASP A 157 -4.06 -6.75 6.63
N PRO A 158 -4.33 -7.74 7.50
CA PRO A 158 -3.41 -8.08 8.58
C PRO A 158 -2.03 -8.47 8.03
N PRO A 159 -0.93 -8.12 8.72
CA PRO A 159 0.41 -8.50 8.30
C PRO A 159 0.58 -10.01 8.14
N GLY A 160 1.45 -10.42 7.24
CA GLY A 160 1.76 -11.84 7.00
C GLY A 160 0.62 -12.63 6.36
N THR A 161 -0.45 -11.96 5.93
CA THR A 161 -1.54 -12.63 5.20
C THR A 161 -1.21 -12.81 3.73
N TRP A 162 -0.44 -11.87 3.17
CA TRP A 162 -0.01 -11.90 1.79
C TRP A 162 1.34 -12.58 1.64
N THR A 163 1.41 -13.53 0.72
CA THR A 163 2.63 -14.25 0.36
C THR A 163 2.81 -14.24 -1.15
N ARG A 164 4.05 -14.05 -1.60
CA ARG A 164 4.45 -14.24 -2.99
C ARG A 164 4.48 -15.72 -3.30
N GLN A 165 3.90 -16.06 -4.45
CA GLN A 165 3.75 -17.40 -4.96
C GLN A 165 4.35 -17.45 -6.37
N ASP A 166 5.11 -18.50 -6.64
CA ASP A 166 5.79 -18.67 -7.92
C ASP A 166 5.01 -19.66 -8.79
N LYS A 167 4.47 -19.18 -9.91
CA LYS A 167 3.84 -20.04 -10.91
C LYS A 167 4.83 -20.46 -12.00
N GLY A 168 6.03 -20.90 -11.60
CA GLY A 168 7.15 -21.20 -12.48
C GLY A 168 7.97 -19.96 -12.87
N ALA A 169 8.89 -20.12 -13.83
CA ALA A 169 10.05 -19.25 -14.02
C ALA A 169 9.82 -17.76 -14.38
N LYS A 170 8.58 -17.26 -14.48
CA LYS A 170 8.30 -15.88 -14.95
C LYS A 170 7.07 -15.18 -14.37
N GLU A 171 6.29 -15.82 -13.50
CA GLU A 171 4.99 -15.28 -13.07
C GLU A 171 4.86 -15.42 -11.55
N GLU A 172 5.43 -14.44 -10.84
CA GLU A 172 5.20 -14.22 -9.41
C GLU A 172 3.85 -13.53 -9.22
N TYR A 173 3.08 -13.96 -8.22
CA TYR A 173 1.85 -13.32 -7.81
C TYR A 173 1.70 -13.32 -6.30
N TRP A 174 0.85 -12.45 -5.77
CA TRP A 174 0.53 -12.36 -4.37
C TRP A 174 -0.73 -13.16 -4.06
N PHE A 175 -0.68 -13.97 -3.00
CA PHE A 175 -1.80 -14.74 -2.49
C PHE A 175 -2.11 -14.37 -1.05
N ASN A 176 -3.37 -14.07 -0.76
CA ASN A 176 -3.84 -13.81 0.59
C ASN A 176 -4.40 -15.10 1.21
N SER A 177 -3.74 -15.59 2.24
CA SER A 177 -4.10 -16.82 2.94
C SER A 177 -5.44 -16.76 3.70
N LYS A 178 -5.92 -15.55 4.05
CA LYS A 178 -7.16 -15.35 4.80
C LYS A 178 -8.37 -15.17 3.89
N THR A 179 -8.22 -14.38 2.83
CA THR A 179 -9.33 -14.09 1.91
C THR A 179 -9.38 -15.05 0.73
N GLY A 180 -8.28 -15.76 0.43
CA GLY A 180 -8.14 -16.58 -0.78
C GLY A 180 -7.93 -15.75 -2.05
N GLU A 181 -7.72 -14.44 -1.93
CA GLU A 181 -7.50 -13.55 -3.06
C GLU A 181 -6.11 -13.77 -3.69
N SER A 182 -6.03 -13.57 -5.01
CA SER A 182 -4.77 -13.59 -5.76
C SER A 182 -4.64 -12.31 -6.56
N ARG A 183 -3.46 -11.68 -6.52
CA ARG A 183 -3.17 -10.42 -7.20
C ARG A 183 -1.83 -10.49 -7.92
N TRP A 184 -1.80 -10.00 -9.15
CA TRP A 184 -0.55 -9.89 -9.91
C TRP A 184 0.27 -8.66 -9.52
N ASN A 185 -0.42 -7.63 -9.05
CA ASN A 185 0.20 -6.42 -8.52
C ASN A 185 0.40 -6.56 -7.02
N VAL A 186 1.37 -5.79 -6.49
CA VAL A 186 1.60 -5.69 -5.05
C VAL A 186 0.28 -5.25 -4.38
N PRO A 187 -0.18 -5.92 -3.32
CA PRO A 187 -1.36 -5.48 -2.55
C PRO A 187 -1.09 -4.14 -1.85
N PRO A 188 -2.10 -3.26 -1.65
CA PRO A 188 -1.93 -2.01 -0.91
C PRO A 188 -1.26 -2.18 0.45
N SER A 189 -1.63 -3.22 1.21
CA SER A 189 -1.06 -3.51 2.53
C SER A 189 0.45 -3.85 2.50
N CYS A 190 0.95 -4.34 1.37
CA CYS A 190 2.36 -4.68 1.15
C CYS A 190 3.14 -3.56 0.45
N ALA A 191 2.50 -2.44 0.11
CA ALA A 191 3.09 -1.35 -0.68
C ALA A 191 3.60 -0.18 0.17
N TRP A 192 3.62 -0.34 1.51
CA TRP A 192 4.15 0.67 2.42
C TRP A 192 5.68 0.74 2.34
N GLN A 193 6.18 1.96 2.23
CA GLN A 193 7.60 2.27 2.18
C GLN A 193 7.94 3.32 3.22
N ARG A 194 9.10 3.15 3.84
CA ARG A 194 9.67 4.10 4.78
C ARG A 194 10.29 5.27 4.01
N VAL A 195 10.02 6.50 4.44
CA VAL A 195 10.71 7.69 3.95
C VAL A 195 11.61 8.20 5.06
N ASP A 196 12.92 8.13 4.84
CA ASP A 196 13.92 8.50 5.83
C ASP A 196 14.62 9.82 5.50
N VAL A 197 15.03 10.53 6.54
CA VAL A 197 15.96 11.66 6.49
C VAL A 197 17.14 11.33 7.41
N GLN A 198 18.36 11.28 6.85
CA GLN A 198 19.58 10.89 7.57
C GLN A 198 19.44 9.56 8.36
N GLY A 199 18.73 8.58 7.80
CA GLY A 199 18.52 7.27 8.44
C GLY A 199 17.36 7.20 9.43
N HIS A 200 16.61 8.28 9.62
CA HIS A 200 15.46 8.31 10.52
C HIS A 200 14.13 8.45 9.75
N PRO A 201 13.11 7.62 10.00
CA PRO A 201 11.83 7.71 9.31
C PRO A 201 11.09 8.97 9.68
N ILE A 202 10.64 9.72 8.68
CA ILE A 202 9.81 10.91 8.88
C ILE A 202 8.33 10.62 8.58
N LYS A 203 8.06 9.67 7.69
CA LYS A 203 6.73 9.20 7.33
C LYS A 203 6.82 7.88 6.58
N TYR A 204 5.68 7.26 6.40
CA TYR A 204 5.49 6.10 5.56
C TYR A 204 4.55 6.46 4.43
N ILE A 205 4.89 6.05 3.22
CA ILE A 205 4.10 6.30 2.02
C ILE A 205 3.69 4.96 1.41
N ASN A 206 2.44 4.87 0.95
CA ASN A 206 1.98 3.72 0.20
C ASN A 206 2.23 3.97 -1.29
N ALA A 207 3.09 3.17 -1.92
CA ALA A 207 3.51 3.37 -3.30
C ALA A 207 2.38 3.21 -4.33
N ILE A 208 1.29 2.51 -3.97
CA ILE A 208 0.15 2.25 -4.86
C ILE A 208 -0.93 3.30 -4.67
N THR A 209 -1.29 3.57 -3.42
CA THR A 209 -2.44 4.44 -3.11
C THR A 209 -2.04 5.91 -2.97
N GLY A 210 -0.75 6.16 -2.70
CA GLY A 210 -0.23 7.48 -2.37
C GLY A 210 -0.66 7.99 -0.99
N GLN A 211 -1.21 7.10 -0.13
CA GLN A 211 -1.52 7.44 1.25
C GLN A 211 -0.24 7.65 2.06
N GLU A 212 -0.30 8.53 3.06
CA GLU A 212 0.81 8.82 3.95
C GLU A 212 0.38 8.64 5.41
N VAL A 213 1.26 8.07 6.23
CA VAL A 213 1.08 7.95 7.68
C VAL A 213 2.38 8.28 8.41
N LYS A 214 2.28 8.74 9.66
CA LYS A 214 3.46 9.06 10.48
C LYS A 214 3.86 7.91 11.42
N THR A 215 2.90 7.06 11.76
CA THR A 215 3.10 5.88 12.60
C THR A 215 3.50 4.68 11.75
N VAL A 216 4.27 3.75 12.32
CA VAL A 216 4.69 2.52 11.64
C VAL A 216 3.46 1.73 11.16
N PRO A 217 3.31 1.47 9.84
CA PRO A 217 2.25 0.61 9.33
C PRO A 217 2.37 -0.80 9.90
N PRO A 218 1.25 -1.50 10.18
CA PRO A 218 1.28 -2.86 10.71
C PRO A 218 2.15 -3.82 9.88
N SER A 219 2.15 -3.71 8.54
CA SER A 219 2.95 -4.59 7.66
C SER A 219 4.45 -4.40 7.78
N LEU A 220 4.92 -3.27 8.33
CA LEU A 220 6.34 -2.98 8.57
C LEU A 220 6.77 -3.19 10.02
N ALA A 221 5.81 -3.44 10.94
CA ALA A 221 6.05 -3.53 12.38
C ALA A 221 6.54 -4.91 12.85
N TRP A 222 7.42 -5.54 12.06
CA TRP A 222 8.01 -6.84 12.39
C TRP A 222 9.27 -6.67 13.21
N VAL A 223 9.47 -7.57 14.18
CA VAL A 223 10.66 -7.64 15.03
C VAL A 223 11.18 -9.08 15.01
N LYS A 224 12.50 -9.24 15.06
CA LYS A 224 13.13 -10.56 15.13
C LYS A 224 13.40 -10.95 16.58
N VAL A 225 12.84 -12.07 17.00
CA VAL A 225 12.96 -12.61 18.35
C VAL A 225 13.66 -13.96 18.29
N ARG A 226 14.61 -14.18 19.18
CA ARG A 226 15.32 -15.45 19.37
C ARG A 226 14.99 -16.01 20.75
N SER A 227 14.38 -17.19 20.78
CA SER A 227 14.11 -17.94 22.02
C SER A 227 14.44 -19.42 21.82
N ASN A 228 15.12 -20.04 22.78
CA ASN A 228 15.49 -21.47 22.74
C ASN A 228 16.18 -21.93 21.44
N ASN A 229 17.13 -21.14 20.92
CA ASN A 229 17.82 -21.36 19.64
C ASN A 229 16.92 -21.38 18.40
N GLN A 230 15.68 -20.91 18.50
CA GLN A 230 14.80 -20.67 17.36
C GLN A 230 14.66 -19.17 17.12
N GLU A 231 14.75 -18.76 15.87
CA GLU A 231 14.49 -17.39 15.43
C GLU A 231 13.10 -17.32 14.80
N MET A 232 12.36 -16.28 15.14
CA MET A 232 11.04 -16.02 14.60
C MET A 232 10.83 -14.52 14.44
N TYR A 233 9.98 -14.16 13.50
CA TYR A 233 9.48 -12.81 13.31
C TYR A 233 8.17 -12.67 14.09
N TYR A 234 8.07 -11.59 14.86
CA TYR A 234 6.90 -11.28 15.67
C TYR A 234 6.40 -9.88 15.33
N ASN A 235 5.09 -9.75 15.15
CA ASN A 235 4.42 -8.47 14.92
C ASN A 235 3.57 -8.13 16.14
N PHE A 236 4.01 -7.16 16.93
CA PHE A 236 3.33 -6.78 18.17
C PHE A 236 2.01 -6.04 17.95
N ILE A 237 1.85 -5.37 16.81
CA ILE A 237 0.62 -4.64 16.49
C ILE A 237 -0.51 -5.63 16.18
N ALA A 238 -0.23 -6.64 15.37
CA ALA A 238 -1.20 -7.66 14.99
C ALA A 238 -1.23 -8.87 15.93
N ASN A 239 -0.29 -8.97 16.89
CA ASN A 239 -0.12 -10.12 17.79
C ASN A 239 -0.02 -11.45 17.00
N ILE A 240 0.87 -11.48 16.02
CA ILE A 240 1.14 -12.67 15.19
C ILE A 240 2.62 -12.97 15.14
N SER A 241 2.95 -14.20 14.75
CA SER A 241 4.33 -14.63 14.60
C SER A 241 4.49 -15.63 13.47
N GLN A 242 5.67 -15.63 12.85
CA GLN A 242 6.03 -16.55 11.79
C GLN A 242 7.53 -16.86 11.81
N VAL A 243 7.89 -18.03 11.27
CA VAL A 243 9.30 -18.46 11.16
C VAL A 243 9.92 -17.94 9.86
N GLU A 244 9.13 -17.90 8.79
CA GLU A 244 9.57 -17.43 7.49
C GLU A 244 9.71 -15.91 7.46
N VAL A 245 10.61 -15.43 6.60
CA VAL A 245 10.84 -13.99 6.40
C VAL A 245 9.55 -13.33 5.90
N PRO A 246 9.07 -12.26 6.55
CA PRO A 246 7.91 -11.50 6.08
C PRO A 246 8.16 -10.90 4.69
N GLN A 247 7.50 -11.45 3.67
CA GLN A 247 7.70 -11.05 2.27
C GLN A 247 7.07 -9.67 1.93
N GLU A 248 6.25 -9.15 2.84
CA GLU A 248 5.64 -7.82 2.77
C GLU A 248 6.63 -6.70 3.14
N VAL A 249 7.73 -7.03 3.82
CA VAL A 249 8.70 -6.06 4.34
C VAL A 249 9.79 -5.78 3.30
N PRO A 250 10.10 -4.52 2.98
CA PRO A 250 11.23 -4.13 2.13
C PRO A 250 12.59 -4.60 2.66
N GLU A 251 13.54 -4.84 1.76
CA GLU A 251 14.87 -5.41 2.08
C GLU A 251 15.70 -4.56 3.06
N ASP A 252 15.62 -3.24 2.94
CA ASP A 252 16.31 -2.29 3.83
C ASP A 252 15.78 -2.37 5.26
N THR A 253 14.46 -2.46 5.41
CA THR A 253 13.80 -2.61 6.71
C THR A 253 14.12 -3.98 7.34
N LEU A 254 14.17 -5.04 6.52
CA LEU A 254 14.60 -6.37 6.96
C LEU A 254 16.05 -6.36 7.49
N ALA A 255 16.96 -5.64 6.82
CA ALA A 255 18.34 -5.52 7.27
C ALA A 255 18.46 -4.81 8.63
N ASP A 256 17.58 -3.85 8.93
CA ASP A 256 17.52 -3.19 10.24
C ASP A 256 16.94 -4.11 11.33
N ILE A 257 15.93 -4.92 10.98
CA ILE A 257 15.36 -5.95 11.86
C ILE A 257 16.42 -7.00 12.22
N ASP A 258 17.21 -7.47 11.26
CA ASP A 258 18.25 -8.47 11.47
C ASP A 258 19.40 -7.98 12.37
N LYS A 259 19.68 -6.67 12.41
CA LYS A 259 20.64 -6.08 13.35
C LYS A 259 20.12 -6.00 14.78
N ASN A 260 18.79 -6.03 14.96
CA ASN A 260 18.12 -5.73 16.23
C ASN A 260 17.35 -6.93 16.79
N VAL A 261 17.97 -8.10 16.80
CA VAL A 261 17.39 -9.32 17.40
C VAL A 261 17.22 -9.15 18.91
N ASN A 262 16.04 -9.52 19.44
CA ASN A 262 15.70 -9.37 20.86
C ASN A 262 15.86 -7.95 21.42
N ALA A 263 15.90 -6.93 20.56
CA ALA A 263 16.06 -5.56 21.00
C ALA A 263 14.87 -5.13 21.88
N ARG A 264 15.19 -4.66 23.08
CA ARG A 264 14.28 -3.95 23.96
C ARG A 264 14.85 -2.58 24.24
N TRP A 265 13.95 -1.62 24.41
CA TRP A 265 14.29 -0.24 24.68
C TRP A 265 13.68 0.15 26.01
N HIS A 266 14.43 0.89 26.81
CA HIS A 266 13.99 1.43 28.09
C HIS A 266 14.15 2.95 28.08
N ASN A 267 13.10 3.67 28.47
CA ASN A 267 13.16 5.11 28.65
C ASN A 267 13.49 5.40 30.11
N GLU A 268 14.64 6.02 30.37
CA GLU A 268 15.12 6.24 31.74
C GLU A 268 14.30 7.30 32.51
N LYS A 269 13.65 8.23 31.79
CA LYS A 269 12.83 9.29 32.39
C LYS A 269 11.41 8.83 32.70
N THR A 270 10.79 8.08 31.78
CA THR A 270 9.42 7.61 31.95
C THR A 270 9.33 6.24 32.65
N GLY A 271 10.42 5.46 32.62
CA GLY A 271 10.46 4.08 33.10
C GLY A 271 9.74 3.08 32.19
N GLU A 272 9.42 3.48 30.96
CA GLU A 272 8.70 2.66 29.99
C GLU A 272 9.62 1.70 29.23
N PHE A 273 9.05 0.58 28.76
CA PHE A 273 9.74 -0.39 27.92
C PHE A 273 9.04 -0.52 26.57
N SER A 274 9.83 -0.66 25.50
CA SER A 274 9.32 -0.91 24.15
C SER A 274 10.07 -2.06 23.46
N TRP A 275 9.31 -2.87 22.72
CA TRP A 275 9.85 -3.93 21.85
C TRP A 275 10.04 -3.46 20.40
N THR A 276 9.51 -2.30 20.06
CA THR A 276 9.78 -1.61 18.80
C THR A 276 10.74 -0.48 19.08
N ASP A 277 11.60 -0.16 18.11
CA ASP A 277 12.52 0.96 18.22
C ASP A 277 11.74 2.28 18.40
N PRO A 278 11.86 2.94 19.56
CA PRO A 278 11.09 4.13 19.90
C PRO A 278 11.42 5.33 19.01
N THR A 279 12.61 5.34 18.40
CA THR A 279 13.00 6.39 17.44
C THR A 279 12.04 6.44 16.25
N TYR A 280 11.41 5.31 15.91
CA TYR A 280 10.42 5.22 14.84
C TYR A 280 9.03 5.75 15.24
N ASN A 281 8.73 5.84 16.53
CA ASN A 281 7.44 6.33 17.03
C ASN A 281 7.53 7.77 17.56
N SER A 282 8.74 8.25 17.87
CA SER A 282 8.95 9.62 18.33
C SER A 282 8.67 10.63 17.21
N VAL A 283 8.28 11.84 17.60
CA VAL A 283 8.15 13.02 16.70
C VAL A 283 9.47 13.80 16.57
N TRP A 284 10.48 13.46 17.36
CA TRP A 284 11.78 14.16 17.38
C TRP A 284 12.84 13.42 16.59
N ARG A 285 13.71 14.15 15.88
CA ARG A 285 14.79 13.60 15.04
C ARG A 285 16.11 14.22 15.41
N GLU A 286 17.11 13.40 15.69
CA GLU A 286 18.49 13.86 15.81
C GLU A 286 19.01 14.21 14.41
N LEU A 287 19.42 15.46 14.23
CA LEU A 287 20.03 16.00 13.04
C LEU A 287 21.38 16.59 13.41
N VAL A 288 22.29 16.69 12.44
CA VAL A 288 23.60 17.31 12.64
C VAL A 288 23.60 18.68 11.98
N ASP A 289 23.97 19.70 12.74
CA ASP A 289 24.16 21.05 12.22
C ASP A 289 25.38 21.09 11.28
N GLU A 290 25.21 21.58 10.05
CA GLU A 290 26.25 21.54 9.03
C GLU A 290 27.43 22.48 9.33
N GLU A 291 27.21 23.55 10.10
CA GLU A 291 28.25 24.53 10.44
C GLU A 291 29.09 24.11 11.65
N THR A 292 28.43 23.62 12.71
CA THR A 292 29.07 23.28 13.98
C THR A 292 29.38 21.79 14.13
N GLY A 293 28.71 20.93 13.36
CA GLY A 293 28.79 19.48 13.50
C GLY A 293 28.11 18.94 14.78
N ASN A 294 27.42 19.79 15.53
CA ASN A 294 26.74 19.39 16.76
C ASN A 294 25.36 18.79 16.47
N PRO A 295 24.95 17.77 17.23
CA PRO A 295 23.60 17.24 17.12
C PRO A 295 22.57 18.25 17.67
N TYR A 296 21.41 18.31 17.03
CA TYR A 296 20.21 19.01 17.49
C TYR A 296 18.97 18.17 17.18
N TRP A 297 17.87 18.41 17.88
CA TRP A 297 16.63 17.66 17.71
C TRP A 297 15.56 18.50 17.04
N TYR A 298 14.99 17.99 15.95
CA TYR A 298 13.92 18.62 15.19
C TYR A 298 12.61 17.87 15.36
N ASN A 299 11.53 18.59 15.67
CA ASN A 299 10.18 18.06 15.77
C ASN A 299 9.49 18.09 14.41
N ILE A 300 9.14 16.92 13.87
CA ILE A 300 8.51 16.81 12.55
C ILE A 300 7.06 17.31 12.50
N GLU A 301 6.40 17.50 13.64
CA GLU A 301 5.03 17.98 13.72
C GLU A 301 4.95 19.48 13.97
N SER A 302 5.68 19.99 14.97
CA SER A 302 5.67 21.41 15.32
C SER A 302 6.63 22.25 14.47
N GLY A 303 7.66 21.63 13.87
CA GLY A 303 8.74 22.34 13.19
C GLY A 303 9.74 22.99 14.13
N GLU A 304 9.67 22.70 15.43
CA GLU A 304 10.59 23.24 16.45
C GLU A 304 11.92 22.50 16.44
N SER A 305 12.99 23.21 16.80
CA SER A 305 14.33 22.66 16.97
C SER A 305 14.87 22.95 18.36
N VAL A 306 15.44 21.95 19.04
CA VAL A 306 16.05 22.09 20.36
C VAL A 306 17.47 21.52 20.35
N TRP A 307 18.35 22.08 21.18
CA TRP A 307 19.73 21.62 21.34
C TRP A 307 19.92 20.64 22.50
N GLU A 308 18.85 20.34 23.24
CA GLU A 308 18.86 19.38 24.34
C GLU A 308 17.99 18.20 23.95
N MET A 309 18.43 16.99 24.31
CA MET A 309 17.71 15.75 23.98
C MET A 309 16.30 15.77 24.60
N PRO A 310 15.24 15.66 23.79
CA PRO A 310 13.88 15.54 24.30
C PRO A 310 13.72 14.27 25.12
N ALA A 311 12.92 14.32 26.19
CA ALA A 311 12.68 13.16 27.07
C ALA A 311 12.13 11.93 26.30
N ASP A 312 11.33 12.17 25.25
CA ASP A 312 10.75 11.12 24.40
C ASP A 312 11.79 10.39 23.54
N MET A 313 13.02 10.92 23.46
CA MET A 313 14.15 10.34 22.72
C MET A 313 15.17 9.64 23.63
N GLU A 314 15.02 9.71 24.95
CA GLU A 314 15.97 9.13 25.92
C GLU A 314 15.75 7.62 26.11
N TRP A 315 15.74 6.90 25.01
CA TRP A 315 15.60 5.45 24.98
C TRP A 315 16.97 4.80 24.87
N THR A 316 17.31 3.94 25.81
CA THR A 316 18.52 3.14 25.78
C THR A 316 18.19 1.70 25.40
N LYS A 317 19.00 1.12 24.51
CA LYS A 317 18.88 -0.29 24.15
C LYS A 317 19.32 -1.13 25.34
N VAL A 318 18.43 -1.99 25.83
CA VAL A 318 18.70 -2.90 26.95
C VAL A 318 19.75 -3.92 26.49
N PRO A 319 20.88 -4.09 27.20
CA PRO A 319 21.97 -4.99 26.81
C PRO A 319 21.54 -6.46 26.73
N ASP A 320 22.14 -7.20 25.80
CA ASP A 320 21.76 -8.58 25.47
C ASP A 320 21.84 -9.56 26.66
N GLU A 321 22.70 -9.32 27.66
CA GLU A 321 22.86 -10.18 28.84
C GLU A 321 21.60 -10.26 29.72
N GLU A 322 20.76 -9.22 29.72
CA GLU A 322 19.43 -9.21 30.38
C GLU A 322 18.30 -9.67 29.46
N THR A 323 18.56 -9.81 28.16
CA THR A 323 17.61 -10.32 27.15
C THR A 323 17.71 -11.85 26.95
N GLY A 324 18.61 -12.49 27.70
CA GLY A 324 18.82 -13.93 27.70
C GLY A 324 17.53 -14.70 28.00
N VAL A 325 17.00 -15.34 26.96
CA VAL A 325 15.73 -16.09 26.94
C VAL A 325 14.53 -15.21 27.25
N VAL A 326 13.82 -14.77 26.20
CA VAL A 326 12.48 -14.20 26.34
C VAL A 326 11.54 -15.32 26.83
N ASN A 327 11.35 -15.38 28.15
CA ASN A 327 10.29 -16.18 28.77
C ASN A 327 8.98 -15.40 28.59
N PHE A 328 8.09 -15.87 27.71
CA PHE A 328 6.73 -15.33 27.52
C PHE A 328 5.81 -15.50 28.76
N ALA A 329 6.37 -15.84 29.93
CA ALA A 329 5.66 -15.99 31.17
C ALA A 329 5.99 -14.83 32.12
N SER A 330 4.94 -14.18 32.61
CA SER A 330 4.87 -13.23 33.74
C SER A 330 5.36 -11.79 33.55
N GLY A 331 4.44 -10.95 33.05
CA GLY A 331 4.37 -9.48 33.23
C GLY A 331 2.98 -9.02 32.75
N PRO A 332 2.29 -8.06 33.40
CA PRO A 332 0.83 -8.10 33.50
C PRO A 332 0.13 -7.83 32.16
N LEU A 333 -0.41 -8.89 31.58
CA LEU A 333 -1.61 -8.81 30.75
C LEU A 333 -2.74 -8.28 31.65
N SER A 334 -2.94 -6.96 31.66
CA SER A 334 -4.13 -6.37 32.24
C SER A 334 -5.33 -6.75 31.40
N ARG A 335 -5.93 -7.88 31.80
CA ARG A 335 -7.32 -8.33 31.64
C ARG A 335 -7.88 -8.40 30.22
N GLY A 336 -7.93 -9.64 29.74
CA GLY A 336 -8.88 -10.11 28.72
C GLY A 336 -8.61 -11.55 28.25
N SER A 337 -8.44 -12.49 29.16
CA SER A 337 -8.37 -13.95 28.86
C SER A 337 -9.76 -14.51 28.44
N PRO A 338 -9.89 -15.77 27.95
CA PRO A 338 -8.85 -16.78 27.69
C PRO A 338 -8.90 -17.51 26.33
N CYS A 339 -7.77 -18.17 26.02
CA CYS A 339 -7.58 -19.25 25.04
C CYS A 339 -8.53 -20.45 25.25
N SER A 340 -8.90 -21.23 24.22
CA SER A 340 -8.28 -22.54 23.82
C SER A 340 -9.42 -23.52 23.39
N PRO A 341 -9.20 -24.77 22.87
CA PRO A 341 -8.04 -25.39 22.18
C PRO A 341 -8.42 -26.27 20.93
N LEU A 342 -7.38 -26.74 20.22
CA LEU A 342 -7.15 -28.03 19.50
C LEU A 342 -8.33 -28.94 19.09
N LEU A 343 -8.27 -29.46 17.85
CA LEU A 343 -8.39 -30.92 17.55
C LEU A 343 -7.98 -31.25 16.10
N GLU A 344 -7.02 -32.18 15.97
CA GLU A 344 -6.70 -32.92 14.75
C GLU A 344 -7.76 -34.00 14.44
N GLY A 345 -7.93 -34.34 13.15
CA GLY A 345 -8.72 -35.48 12.69
C GLY A 345 -9.00 -35.47 11.18
N HIS A 346 -8.18 -36.19 10.39
CA HIS A 346 -8.36 -36.55 8.97
C HIS A 346 -9.61 -37.48 8.74
N PRO A 347 -10.02 -37.91 7.50
CA PRO A 347 -9.43 -37.75 6.16
C PRO A 347 -10.40 -37.41 4.98
N ASN A 348 -9.85 -36.85 3.89
CA ASN A 348 -10.30 -36.87 2.46
C ASN A 348 -11.72 -36.35 2.07
N PRO A 349 -11.87 -35.66 0.92
CA PRO A 349 -12.00 -36.41 -0.33
C PRO A 349 -11.39 -35.74 -1.59
N SER A 350 -10.77 -36.56 -2.43
CA SER A 350 -10.79 -36.43 -3.90
C SER A 350 -11.70 -37.54 -4.45
N PRO A 351 -12.44 -37.41 -5.57
CA PRO A 351 -11.94 -36.88 -6.85
C PRO A 351 -12.92 -35.98 -7.68
N HIS A 352 -12.33 -35.22 -8.61
CA HIS A 352 -12.95 -34.54 -9.79
C HIS A 352 -13.90 -35.47 -10.62
N PRO A 353 -14.83 -34.99 -11.50
CA PRO A 353 -14.57 -34.09 -12.66
C PRO A 353 -15.72 -33.13 -13.09
N THR A 354 -15.44 -32.02 -13.77
CA THR A 354 -15.35 -31.87 -15.25
C THR A 354 -14.81 -30.45 -15.53
N SER A 355 -13.67 -30.25 -16.20
CA SER A 355 -13.45 -30.24 -17.66
C SER A 355 -14.52 -29.49 -18.45
N GLU A 356 -14.32 -28.18 -18.66
CA GLU A 356 -14.53 -27.46 -19.94
C GLU A 356 -14.45 -25.93 -19.73
N CYS A 357 -13.26 -25.42 -19.42
CA CYS A 357 -12.91 -24.08 -19.86
C CYS A 357 -11.39 -23.96 -20.02
N ILE A 358 -10.99 -23.88 -21.29
CA ILE A 358 -9.74 -23.31 -21.80
C ILE A 358 -8.55 -24.26 -21.82
N ARG A 359 -8.68 -25.28 -22.68
CA ARG A 359 -7.59 -25.78 -23.52
C ARG A 359 -7.71 -25.08 -24.87
N TRP A 360 -6.94 -24.02 -25.10
CA TRP A 360 -6.54 -23.38 -26.37
C TRP A 360 -5.83 -22.09 -25.91
N VAL A 361 -4.52 -21.86 -26.03
CA VAL A 361 -3.61 -22.09 -27.15
C VAL A 361 -2.20 -22.38 -26.62
N ARG A 362 -1.68 -23.57 -26.94
CA ARG A 362 -0.25 -23.84 -27.08
C ARG A 362 0.02 -23.90 -28.59
N GLN A 363 0.84 -22.98 -29.07
CA GLN A 363 1.66 -22.97 -30.30
C GLN A 363 1.85 -21.47 -30.61
N LEU A 364 2.99 -20.85 -30.33
CA LEU A 364 4.28 -21.13 -30.95
C LEU A 364 5.42 -20.80 -29.97
N THR A 365 6.33 -21.75 -29.79
CA THR A 365 7.71 -21.51 -29.32
C THR A 365 8.66 -21.67 -30.50
N THR A 366 9.88 -21.11 -30.31
CA THR A 366 11.06 -21.02 -31.20
C THR A 366 11.02 -19.83 -32.14
N SER A 367 12.00 -18.93 -32.21
CA SER A 367 13.40 -18.87 -31.75
C SER A 367 13.76 -17.36 -31.74
N ILE A 368 14.50 -16.75 -30.80
CA ILE A 368 15.97 -16.66 -30.72
C ILE A 368 16.25 -15.75 -29.50
N GLN A 369 17.15 -16.16 -28.61
CA GLN A 369 17.99 -15.29 -27.75
C GLN A 369 19.42 -15.33 -28.34
N PRO A 370 20.41 -14.48 -27.96
CA PRO A 370 20.44 -13.46 -26.89
C PRO A 370 21.08 -12.11 -27.31
N ASN A 371 21.02 -11.08 -26.45
CA ASN A 371 22.25 -10.44 -25.96
C ASN A 371 21.99 -9.39 -24.88
N LEU A 372 22.75 -9.53 -23.79
CA LEU A 372 23.10 -8.49 -22.84
C LEU A 372 23.91 -7.40 -23.54
N ALA A 373 23.65 -6.13 -23.22
CA ALA A 373 24.69 -5.12 -22.91
C ALA A 373 24.06 -3.76 -22.57
N ASP A 374 24.75 -3.06 -21.68
CA ASP A 374 24.75 -1.61 -21.46
C ASP A 374 23.65 -0.97 -20.59
N GLN A 375 23.90 -1.14 -19.29
CA GLN A 375 23.98 -0.02 -18.35
C GLN A 375 24.55 1.26 -19.00
N ARG A 376 23.85 2.39 -18.90
CA ARG A 376 24.48 3.68 -18.56
C ARG A 376 23.58 4.50 -17.63
N ARG A 377 24.03 4.56 -16.37
CA ARG A 377 23.76 5.62 -15.40
C ARG A 377 24.18 6.98 -15.96
N ILE A 378 23.40 8.03 -15.69
CA ILE A 378 23.87 9.38 -15.31
C ILE A 378 22.75 9.96 -14.41
N ASN A 379 22.83 9.81 -13.08
CA ASN A 379 23.37 10.76 -12.08
C ASN A 379 22.73 12.15 -12.11
N LEU A 380 21.89 12.41 -11.10
CA LEU A 380 21.61 13.73 -10.55
C LEU A 380 22.86 14.27 -9.85
N VAL A 381 23.11 15.58 -9.93
CA VAL A 381 24.06 16.32 -9.10
C VAL A 381 23.29 17.38 -8.30
N PRO A 382 23.43 17.43 -6.96
CA PRO A 382 22.93 18.53 -6.11
C PRO A 382 24.06 19.49 -5.65
N GLY A 383 23.66 20.69 -5.20
CA GLY A 383 24.48 21.68 -4.45
C GLY A 383 25.03 22.86 -5.29
N GLN A 384 25.27 24.07 -4.80
CA GLN A 384 24.84 24.90 -3.66
C GLN A 384 25.69 26.21 -3.79
N LEU A 385 25.12 27.35 -3.36
CA LEU A 385 25.75 28.55 -2.76
C LEU A 385 26.81 29.42 -3.50
N ALA A 386 26.38 30.67 -3.72
CA ALA A 386 26.99 31.96 -3.34
C ALA A 386 28.29 32.47 -3.99
N SER A 387 28.12 33.58 -4.73
CA SER A 387 28.83 34.85 -4.55
C SER A 387 27.87 36.00 -4.80
#